data_AF-A0A3M0YL66-F1
#
_entry.id   AF-A0A3M0YL66-F1
#
_cell.length_a   1.000
_cell.length_b   1.000
_cell.length_c   1.000
_cell.angle_alpha   90.00
_cell.angle_beta   90.00
_cell.angle_gamma   90.00
#
_symmetry.space_group_name_H-M   'P 1'
#
loop_
_entity.id
_entity.type
_entity.pdbx_description
1 polymer ?
#
loop_
_entity_poly.entity_id
_entity_poly.type
_entity_poly.pdbx_seq_one_letter_code
_entity_poly.pdbx_strand_id
1 'polypeptide(L)'
;MAKKKKYYVVWEGKEPGIYESWREAQAQIKNWPGARYKAFPSRAEAEAAFGGHFSHHIDLKGKKKATTPAANLEAHRDEIIWDSIAVDAACSGNPGAMEYQGVDPRTGTRIFHMKFPLGTNNIGEFLAIVHALALLQKEGRHDTPIYT
;
A
#
# COMPACT_ATOMS: atom_id res chain seq x y z
N MET A 1 0.05 4.14 34.88
CA MET A 1 -0.29 2.74 34.49
C MET A 1 0.91 2.11 33.81
N ALA A 2 1.37 0.94 34.26
CA ALA A 2 2.58 0.29 33.71
C ALA A 2 2.34 -0.17 32.25
N LYS A 3 3.26 0.19 31.35
CA LYS A 3 3.22 -0.22 29.94
C LYS A 3 3.44 -1.74 29.88
N LYS A 4 2.44 -2.51 29.43
CA LYS A 4 2.56 -3.97 29.32
C LYS A 4 3.76 -4.33 28.45
N LYS A 5 4.70 -5.11 28.99
CA LYS A 5 5.89 -5.59 28.29
C LYS A 5 5.44 -6.47 27.12
N LYS A 6 6.07 -6.28 25.95
CA LYS A 6 5.81 -7.06 24.74
C LYS A 6 7.10 -7.76 24.32
N TYR A 7 6.96 -8.91 23.67
CA TYR A 7 8.05 -9.70 23.13
C TYR A 7 7.86 -9.77 21.62
N TYR A 8 8.92 -9.58 20.85
CA TYR A 8 8.88 -9.49 19.40
C TYR A 8 9.63 -10.67 18.82
N VAL A 9 8.92 -11.56 18.13
CA VAL A 9 9.52 -12.68 17.43
C VAL A 9 9.80 -12.24 16.01
N VAL A 10 11.02 -12.46 15.54
CA VAL A 10 11.47 -12.29 14.16
C VAL A 10 11.82 -13.67 13.63
N TRP A 11 11.05 -14.15 12.66
CA TRP A 11 11.32 -15.41 11.95
C TRP A 11 12.14 -15.17 10.68
N GLU A 12 11.91 -14.05 10.00
CA GLU A 12 12.70 -13.62 8.85
C GLU A 12 13.10 -12.16 9.00
N GLY A 13 14.41 -11.93 8.93
CA GLY A 13 15.09 -10.65 9.13
C GLY A 13 16.60 -10.89 9.03
N LYS A 14 17.40 -9.87 9.34
CA LYS A 14 18.86 -10.00 9.40
C LYS A 14 19.30 -11.07 10.40
N GLU A 15 18.74 -11.00 11.60
CA GLU A 15 18.93 -11.98 12.66
C GLU A 15 17.55 -12.41 13.20
N PRO A 16 17.11 -13.64 12.93
CA PRO A 16 15.91 -14.21 13.54
C PRO A 16 16.11 -14.45 15.05
N GLY A 17 15.06 -14.19 15.85
CA GLY A 17 15.13 -14.33 17.29
C GLY A 17 13.96 -13.68 18.02
N ILE A 18 14.03 -13.68 19.35
CA ILE A 18 13.04 -13.07 20.24
C ILE A 18 13.67 -11.86 20.91
N TYR A 19 13.04 -10.70 20.77
CA TYR A 19 13.51 -9.43 21.30
C TYR A 19 12.53 -8.86 22.32
N GLU A 20 13.03 -8.22 23.36
CA GLU A 20 12.19 -7.57 24.38
C GLU A 20 11.91 -6.10 24.06
N SER A 21 12.63 -5.55 23.08
CA SER A 21 12.52 -4.17 22.63
C SER A 21 12.11 -4.10 21.16
N TRP A 22 11.12 -3.25 20.85
CA TRP A 22 10.75 -2.97 19.47
C TRP A 22 11.93 -2.41 18.68
N ARG A 23 12.78 -1.59 19.30
CA ARG A 23 13.94 -0.98 18.64
C ARG A 23 14.93 -2.04 18.13
N GLU A 24 15.14 -3.09 18.91
CA GLU A 24 16.02 -4.20 18.54
C GLU A 24 15.39 -5.04 17.43
N ALA A 25 14.14 -5.46 17.60
CA ALA A 25 13.41 -6.19 16.55
C ALA A 25 13.35 -5.41 15.24
N GLN A 26 13.09 -4.10 15.30
CA GLN A 26 13.03 -3.20 14.15
C GLN A 26 14.36 -3.14 13.41
N ALA A 27 15.50 -3.14 14.13
CA ALA A 27 16.81 -3.13 13.49
C ALA A 27 17.06 -4.38 12.61
N GLN A 28 16.43 -5.50 12.95
CA GLN A 28 16.54 -6.77 12.22
C GLN A 28 15.62 -6.86 11.01
N ILE A 29 14.44 -6.25 11.07
CA ILE A 29 13.46 -6.29 9.97
C ILE A 29 13.53 -5.08 9.04
N LYS A 30 14.15 -3.98 9.48
CA LYS A 30 14.22 -2.74 8.68
C LYS A 30 15.02 -2.98 7.40
N ASN A 31 14.40 -2.64 6.28
CA ASN A 31 14.93 -2.82 4.92
C ASN A 31 15.21 -4.29 4.56
N TRP A 32 14.54 -5.26 5.21
CA TRP A 32 14.61 -6.67 4.85
C TRP A 32 13.36 -7.06 4.04
N PRO A 33 13.47 -7.32 2.72
CA PRO A 33 12.34 -7.71 1.89
C PRO A 33 11.69 -8.99 2.44
N GLY A 34 10.38 -8.96 2.66
CA GLY A 34 9.63 -10.11 3.15
C GLY A 34 9.79 -10.42 4.65
N ALA A 35 10.32 -9.50 5.46
CA ALA A 35 10.50 -9.72 6.90
C ALA A 35 9.24 -10.25 7.60
N ARG A 36 9.40 -11.29 8.41
CA ARG A 36 8.32 -11.99 9.12
C ARG A 36 8.53 -11.81 10.62
N TYR A 37 7.64 -11.06 11.26
CA TYR A 37 7.72 -10.79 12.69
C TYR A 37 6.34 -10.58 13.32
N LYS A 38 6.23 -10.78 14.64
CA LYS A 38 5.00 -10.52 15.41
C LYS A 38 5.31 -10.20 16.87
N ALA A 39 4.48 -9.37 17.48
CA ALA A 39 4.55 -9.08 18.91
C ALA A 39 3.60 -9.97 19.72
N PHE A 40 4.07 -10.45 20.86
CA PHE A 40 3.37 -11.30 21.82
C PHE A 40 3.33 -10.64 23.20
N PRO A 41 2.27 -10.88 23.98
CA PRO A 41 2.10 -10.31 25.32
C PRO A 41 2.95 -11.01 26.39
N SER A 42 3.43 -12.24 26.14
CA SER A 42 4.21 -13.02 27.11
C SER A 42 5.44 -13.66 26.46
N ARG A 43 6.47 -13.91 27.28
CA ARG A 43 7.71 -14.56 26.84
C ARG A 43 7.45 -16.00 26.41
N ALA A 44 6.62 -16.72 27.16
CA ALA A 44 6.25 -18.10 26.86
C ALA A 44 5.55 -18.23 25.50
N GLU A 45 4.64 -17.31 25.16
CA GLU A 45 4.01 -17.28 23.84
C GLU A 45 5.01 -16.97 22.73
N ALA A 46 5.95 -16.05 22.97
CA ALA A 46 6.99 -15.73 22.00
C ALA A 46 7.93 -16.92 21.73
N GLU A 47 8.32 -17.66 22.78
CA GLU A 47 9.15 -18.86 22.67
C GLU A 47 8.42 -19.99 21.93
N ALA A 48 7.15 -20.24 22.28
CA ALA A 48 6.31 -21.20 21.58
C ALA A 48 6.13 -20.83 20.11
N ALA A 49 5.92 -19.54 19.81
CA ALA A 49 5.74 -19.06 18.46
C ALA A 49 7.04 -19.10 17.63
N PHE A 50 8.21 -18.87 18.24
CA PHE A 50 9.51 -18.99 17.59
C PHE A 50 9.88 -20.45 17.28
N GLY A 51 9.51 -21.39 18.16
CA GLY A 51 9.68 -22.83 17.92
C GLY A 51 8.71 -23.40 16.87
N GLY A 52 7.61 -22.69 16.59
CA GLY A 52 6.67 -23.01 15.53
C GLY A 52 7.00 -22.34 14.19
N HIS A 53 6.28 -22.74 13.13
CA HIS A 53 6.36 -22.05 11.85
C HIS A 53 5.57 -20.73 11.88
N PHE A 54 6.14 -19.66 11.33
CA PHE A 54 5.54 -18.32 11.37
C PHE A 54 4.12 -18.28 10.77
N SER A 55 3.76 -19.20 9.87
CA SER A 55 2.45 -19.26 9.21
C SER A 55 1.29 -19.51 10.16
N HIS A 56 1.53 -20.04 11.36
CA HIS A 56 0.51 -20.21 12.39
C HIS A 56 0.21 -18.91 13.15
N HIS A 57 1.11 -17.93 13.05
CA HIS A 57 1.06 -16.70 13.84
C HIS A 57 0.91 -15.45 12.99
N ILE A 58 1.43 -15.46 11.77
CA ILE A 58 1.28 -14.40 10.79
C ILE A 58 0.29 -14.91 9.75
N ASP A 59 -0.88 -14.27 9.69
CA ASP A 59 -1.72 -14.39 8.51
C ASP A 59 -0.89 -13.88 7.33
N LEU A 60 -0.45 -14.78 6.46
CA LEU A 60 0.14 -14.49 5.15
C LEU A 60 -0.92 -13.88 4.21
N LYS A 61 -1.74 -12.96 4.71
CA LYS A 61 -2.48 -12.01 3.89
C LYS A 61 -1.49 -11.02 3.30
N GLY A 62 -0.63 -11.49 2.38
CA GLY A 62 -0.60 -10.75 1.13
C GLY A 62 -2.05 -10.62 0.72
N LYS A 63 -2.56 -9.40 0.53
CA LYS A 63 -3.92 -9.18 0.02
C LYS A 63 -4.08 -10.20 -1.11
N LYS A 64 -4.83 -11.29 -0.88
CA LYS A 64 -5.41 -12.03 -1.99
C LYS A 64 -6.21 -10.93 -2.65
N LYS A 65 -5.72 -10.38 -3.77
CA LYS A 65 -6.58 -9.63 -4.68
C LYS A 65 -7.78 -10.54 -4.77
N ALA A 66 -8.92 -10.08 -4.27
CA ALA A 66 -10.16 -10.77 -4.53
C ALA A 66 -10.18 -10.86 -6.05
N THR A 67 -9.94 -12.05 -6.59
CA THR A 67 -10.16 -12.31 -8.00
C THR A 67 -11.66 -12.29 -8.11
N THR A 68 -12.21 -11.08 -8.27
CA THR A 68 -13.58 -10.90 -8.72
C THR A 68 -13.69 -11.78 -9.97
N PRO A 69 -14.60 -12.77 -10.00
CA PRO A 69 -14.78 -13.58 -11.20
C PRO A 69 -14.98 -12.64 -12.38
N ALA A 70 -14.33 -12.87 -13.51
CA ALA A 70 -14.42 -12.00 -14.69
C ALA A 70 -15.87 -11.73 -15.11
N ALA A 71 -16.78 -12.68 -14.83
CA ALA A 71 -18.22 -12.54 -15.02
C ALA A 71 -18.87 -11.37 -14.24
N ASN A 72 -18.34 -11.01 -13.06
CA ASN A 72 -18.82 -9.86 -12.29
C ASN A 72 -18.22 -8.54 -12.81
N LEU A 73 -17.07 -8.56 -13.48
CA LEU A 73 -16.44 -7.34 -13.99
C LEU A 73 -17.23 -6.76 -15.17
N GLU A 74 -17.73 -7.64 -16.04
CA GLU A 74 -18.55 -7.23 -17.19
C GLU A 74 -19.90 -6.68 -16.76
N ALA A 75 -20.48 -7.21 -15.67
CA ALA A 75 -21.76 -6.75 -15.13
C ALA A 75 -21.72 -5.31 -14.59
N HIS A 76 -20.54 -4.82 -14.18
CA HIS A 76 -20.39 -3.46 -13.63
C HIS A 76 -19.81 -2.47 -14.65
N ARG A 77 -19.50 -2.89 -15.89
CA ARG A 77 -19.01 -1.96 -16.92
C ARG A 77 -20.01 -0.86 -17.26
N ASP A 78 -21.30 -1.16 -17.16
CA ASP A 78 -22.38 -0.22 -17.44
C ASP A 78 -22.54 0.84 -16.35
N GLU A 79 -22.02 0.58 -15.13
CA GLU A 79 -22.02 1.54 -14.02
C GLU A 79 -20.83 2.52 -14.10
N ILE A 80 -19.82 2.24 -14.93
CA ILE A 80 -18.65 3.10 -15.11
C ILE A 80 -19.05 4.34 -15.91
N ILE A 81 -18.87 5.52 -15.32
CA ILE A 81 -19.00 6.78 -16.04
C ILE A 81 -17.75 6.97 -16.89
N TRP A 82 -17.81 6.56 -18.16
CA TRP A 82 -16.65 6.58 -19.05
C TRP A 82 -16.18 7.98 -19.46
N ASP A 83 -17.07 8.97 -19.46
CA ASP A 83 -16.70 10.38 -19.67
C ASP A 83 -16.15 10.95 -18.36
N SER A 84 -14.95 10.51 -18.00
CA SER A 84 -14.28 10.83 -16.75
C SER A 84 -12.75 10.86 -16.97
N ILE A 85 -12.00 11.22 -15.92
CA ILE A 85 -10.54 11.07 -15.89
C ILE A 85 -10.18 10.05 -14.81
N ALA A 86 -9.35 9.07 -15.13
CA ALA A 86 -8.76 8.18 -14.12
C ALA A 86 -7.34 8.66 -13.80
N VAL A 87 -7.01 8.80 -12.53
CA VAL A 87 -5.69 9.24 -12.06
C VAL A 87 -5.05 8.18 -11.18
N ASP A 88 -3.72 8.08 -11.23
CA ASP A 88 -2.96 7.19 -10.35
C ASP A 88 -1.56 7.76 -10.11
N ALA A 89 -0.94 7.35 -9.01
CA ALA A 89 0.42 7.71 -8.66
C ALA A 89 1.26 6.48 -8.32
N ALA A 90 2.54 6.54 -8.67
CA ALA A 90 3.51 5.52 -8.36
C ALA A 90 4.73 6.12 -7.66
N CYS A 91 5.28 5.40 -6.67
CA CYS A 91 6.43 5.85 -5.93
C CYS A 91 7.45 4.70 -5.73
N SER A 92 8.65 4.87 -6.27
CA SER A 92 9.75 3.91 -6.17
C SER A 92 10.52 4.09 -4.86
N GLY A 93 10.06 3.38 -3.83
CA GLY A 93 10.40 3.65 -2.43
C GLY A 93 9.49 4.74 -1.88
N ASN A 94 8.98 4.59 -0.66
CA ASN A 94 8.04 5.55 -0.07
C ASN A 94 8.56 6.04 1.28
N PRO A 95 9.26 7.19 1.35
CA PRO A 95 9.49 8.18 0.29
C PRO A 95 10.51 7.75 -0.77
N GLY A 96 10.41 8.33 -1.97
CA GLY A 96 11.29 8.01 -3.11
C GLY A 96 10.90 8.76 -4.38
N ALA A 97 11.44 8.35 -5.53
CA ALA A 97 11.06 8.94 -6.83
C ALA A 97 9.57 8.69 -7.08
N MET A 98 8.82 9.74 -7.39
CA MET A 98 7.36 9.71 -7.49
C MET A 98 6.91 10.22 -8.85
N GLU A 99 5.87 9.61 -9.41
CA GLU A 99 5.19 10.09 -10.59
C GLU A 99 3.69 9.94 -10.44
N TYR A 100 2.94 10.73 -11.20
CA TYR A 100 1.49 10.58 -11.31
C TYR A 100 1.02 10.92 -12.72
N GLN A 101 -0.10 10.33 -13.12
CA GLN A 101 -0.69 10.56 -14.45
C GLN A 101 -2.20 10.54 -14.40
N GLY A 102 -2.81 11.15 -15.42
CA GLY A 102 -4.24 11.06 -15.71
C GLY A 102 -4.46 10.46 -17.10
N VAL A 103 -5.46 9.59 -17.23
CA VAL A 103 -5.81 8.92 -18.47
C VAL A 103 -7.31 8.96 -18.72
N ASP A 104 -7.71 8.87 -19.99
CA ASP A 104 -9.06 8.52 -20.38
C ASP A 104 -9.30 7.03 -20.05
N PRO A 105 -10.27 6.67 -19.21
CA PRO A 105 -10.45 5.29 -18.76
C PRO A 105 -10.97 4.36 -19.87
N ARG A 106 -11.58 4.89 -20.93
CA ARG A 106 -12.11 4.10 -22.04
C ARG A 106 -11.00 3.66 -22.99
N THR A 107 -10.03 4.53 -23.24
CA THR A 107 -8.98 4.33 -24.26
C THR A 107 -7.60 4.07 -23.65
N GLY A 108 -7.39 4.44 -22.39
CA GLY A 108 -6.08 4.46 -21.75
C GLY A 108 -5.19 5.59 -22.26
N THR A 109 -5.71 6.51 -23.07
CA THR A 109 -4.94 7.64 -23.60
C THR A 109 -4.50 8.54 -22.47
N ARG A 110 -3.20 8.82 -22.40
CA ARG A 110 -2.63 9.67 -21.35
C ARG A 110 -2.91 11.13 -21.62
N ILE A 111 -3.55 11.79 -20.65
CA ILE A 111 -3.92 13.20 -20.69
C ILE A 111 -2.78 14.06 -20.13
N PHE A 112 -2.18 13.63 -19.01
CA PHE A 112 -1.01 14.28 -18.41
C PHE A 112 -0.13 13.28 -17.65
N HIS A 113 1.13 13.65 -17.41
CA HIS A 113 2.11 12.86 -16.65
C HIS A 113 3.14 13.79 -16.01
N MET A 114 3.39 13.61 -14.72
CA MET A 114 4.35 14.40 -13.96
C MET A 114 5.30 13.49 -13.20
N LYS A 115 6.57 13.89 -13.10
CA LYS A 115 7.63 13.16 -12.38
C LYS A 115 8.34 14.07 -11.40
N PHE A 116 8.65 13.54 -10.22
CA PHE A 116 9.33 14.23 -9.14
C PHE A 116 10.45 13.33 -8.59
N PRO A 117 11.64 13.89 -8.34
CA PRO A 117 12.76 13.10 -7.82
C PRO A 117 12.53 12.59 -6.39
N LEU A 118 11.62 13.23 -5.64
CA LEU A 118 11.28 12.85 -4.27
C LEU A 118 9.80 13.15 -3.98
N GLY A 119 9.09 12.16 -3.45
CA GLY A 119 7.71 12.28 -3.01
C GLY A 119 7.30 11.05 -2.19
N THR A 120 6.02 10.99 -1.84
CA THR A 120 5.37 9.82 -1.24
C THR A 120 4.18 9.42 -2.09
N ASN A 121 3.67 8.20 -1.91
CA ASN A 121 2.51 7.73 -2.65
C ASN A 121 1.30 8.66 -2.48
N ASN A 122 0.97 9.00 -1.23
CA ASN A 122 -0.18 9.85 -0.91
C ASN A 122 -0.04 11.28 -1.48
N ILE A 123 1.19 11.82 -1.55
CA ILE A 123 1.42 13.12 -2.19
C ILE A 123 1.16 13.02 -3.70
N GLY A 124 1.60 11.93 -4.33
CA GLY A 124 1.32 11.69 -5.75
C GLY A 124 -0.18 11.61 -6.04
N GLU A 125 -0.93 10.80 -5.27
CA GLU A 125 -2.39 10.66 -5.41
C GLU A 125 -3.10 12.02 -5.27
N PHE A 126 -2.76 12.78 -4.22
CA PHE A 126 -3.32 14.11 -3.99
C PHE A 126 -3.05 15.06 -5.16
N LEU A 127 -1.80 15.12 -5.63
CA LEU A 127 -1.43 15.99 -6.75
C LEU A 127 -2.10 15.59 -8.05
N ALA A 128 -2.30 14.29 -8.30
CA ALA A 128 -2.98 13.79 -9.48
C ALA A 128 -4.44 14.27 -9.54
N ILE A 129 -5.15 14.17 -8.41
CA ILE A 129 -6.53 14.65 -8.26
C ILE A 129 -6.60 16.16 -8.48
N VAL A 130 -5.72 16.93 -7.81
CA VAL A 130 -5.69 18.40 -7.95
C VAL A 130 -5.38 18.83 -9.38
N HIS A 131 -4.47 18.14 -10.07
CA HIS A 131 -4.16 18.41 -11.47
C HIS A 131 -5.40 18.17 -12.36
N ALA A 132 -6.08 17.02 -12.21
CA ALA A 132 -7.29 16.72 -12.94
C ALA A 132 -8.39 17.76 -12.69
N LEU A 133 -8.61 18.16 -11.43
CA LEU A 133 -9.57 19.23 -11.08
C LEU A 133 -9.21 20.57 -11.75
N ALA A 134 -7.94 20.97 -11.72
CA ALA A 134 -7.50 22.21 -12.35
C ALA A 134 -7.67 22.18 -13.88
N LEU A 135 -7.43 21.03 -14.50
CA LEU A 135 -7.67 20.82 -15.93
C LEU A 135 -9.17 20.93 -16.26
N LEU A 136 -10.02 20.21 -15.54
CA LEU A 136 -11.47 20.23 -15.75
C LEU A 136 -12.07 21.63 -15.51
N GLN A 137 -11.58 22.35 -14.49
CA GLN A 137 -11.96 23.74 -14.23
C GLN A 137 -11.60 24.65 -15.42
N LYS A 138 -10.42 24.46 -16.01
CA LYS A 138 -9.97 25.23 -17.19
C LYS A 138 -10.81 24.92 -18.43
N GLU A 139 -11.29 23.70 -18.57
CA GLU A 139 -12.13 23.25 -19.68
C GLU A 139 -13.63 23.51 -19.46
N GLY A 140 -14.03 24.01 -18.28
CA GLY A 140 -15.44 24.23 -17.93
C GLY A 140 -16.23 22.94 -17.67
N ARG A 141 -15.54 21.83 -17.38
CA ARG A 141 -16.09 20.48 -17.22
C ARG A 141 -16.29 20.11 -15.74
N HIS A 142 -17.09 20.88 -15.02
CA HIS A 142 -17.18 20.77 -13.56
C HIS A 142 -17.89 19.49 -13.06
N ASP A 143 -18.69 18.85 -13.90
CA ASP A 143 -19.45 17.63 -13.55
C ASP A 143 -18.73 16.33 -13.95
N THR A 144 -17.55 16.43 -14.57
CA THR A 144 -16.78 15.25 -15.00
C THR A 144 -16.17 14.54 -13.79
N PRO A 145 -16.46 13.25 -13.58
CA PRO A 145 -15.88 12.50 -12.45
C PRO A 145 -14.36 12.30 -12.59
N ILE A 146 -13.71 12.12 -11.44
CA ILE A 146 -12.33 11.68 -11.34
C ILE A 146 -12.30 10.36 -10.57
N TYR A 147 -11.78 9.30 -11.19
CA TYR A 147 -11.49 8.03 -10.52
C TYR A 147 -10.04 7.99 -10.03
N THR A 148 -9.81 7.38 -8.87
CA THR A 148 -8.51 7.20 -8.21
C THR A 148 -8.44 5.82 -7.56
#